data_AF-A0A3P5ZNU7-F1
#
_entry.id   AF-A0A3P5ZNU7-F1
#
_cell.length_a   1.000
_cell.length_b   1.000
_cell.length_c   1.000
_cell.angle_alpha   90.00
_cell.angle_beta   90.00
_cell.angle_gamma   90.00
#
_symmetry.space_group_name_H-M   'P 1'
#
loop_
_entity.id
_entity.type
_entity.pdbx_description
1 polymer ?
#
loop_
_entity_poly.entity_id
_entity_poly.type
_entity_poly.pdbx_seq_one_letter_code
_entity_poly.pdbx_strand_id
1 'polypeptide(L)'
;MSTLKSNILVGMCSEIFVYLSQRHPAPRQVLLSLPRLAPGDLRDYEKALAETCEPKKQKQITRSMLSLALGISLEIIKTYL
;
A
#
# COMPACT_ATOMS: atom_id res chain seq x y z
N MET A 1 18.73 -8.50 -5.07
CA MET A 1 18.00 -7.92 -6.23
C MET A 1 16.47 -7.96 -6.09
N SER A 2 15.86 -8.86 -5.32
CA SER A 2 14.40 -8.94 -5.09
C SER A 2 13.81 -7.82 -4.23
N THR A 3 14.53 -7.35 -3.20
CA THR A 3 14.09 -6.24 -2.31
C THR A 3 13.87 -4.92 -3.06
N LEU A 4 14.61 -4.69 -4.16
CA LEU A 4 14.49 -3.49 -4.98
C LEU A 4 13.14 -3.44 -5.72
N LYS A 5 12.68 -4.57 -6.28
CA LYS A 5 11.39 -4.68 -6.99
C LYS A 5 10.21 -4.39 -6.05
N SER A 6 10.25 -4.97 -4.83
CA SER A 6 9.26 -4.72 -3.77
C SER A 6 9.23 -3.25 -3.33
N ASN A 7 10.39 -2.61 -3.17
CA ASN A 7 10.48 -1.18 -2.83
C ASN A 7 9.90 -0.26 -3.91
N ILE A 8 10.14 -0.58 -5.19
CA ILE A 8 9.60 0.19 -6.31
C ILE A 8 8.07 0.09 -6.34
N LEU A 9 7.53 -1.12 -6.19
CA LEU A 9 6.08 -1.34 -6.14
C LEU A 9 5.43 -0.57 -4.98
N VAL A 10 5.98 -0.69 -3.76
CA VAL A 10 5.49 0.05 -2.59
C VAL A 10 5.54 1.55 -2.82
N GLY A 11 6.62 2.05 -3.43
CA GLY A 11 6.77 3.45 -3.78
C GLY A 11 5.67 3.94 -4.72
N MET A 12 5.44 3.21 -5.82
CA MET A 12 4.40 3.54 -6.79
C MET A 12 3.00 3.47 -6.17
N CYS A 13 2.69 2.42 -5.40
CA CYS A 13 1.40 2.30 -4.73
C CYS A 13 1.17 3.46 -3.74
N SER A 14 2.20 3.84 -2.98
CA SER A 14 2.12 4.95 -2.02
C SER A 14 1.84 6.27 -2.74
N GLU A 15 2.58 6.56 -3.82
CA GLU A 15 2.43 7.80 -4.57
C GLU A 15 1.06 7.87 -5.27
N ILE A 16 0.66 6.79 -5.95
CA ILE A 16 -0.66 6.68 -6.58
C ILE A 16 -1.77 6.94 -5.56
N PHE A 17 -1.72 6.28 -4.40
CA PHE A 17 -2.77 6.43 -3.41
C PHE A 17 -2.79 7.84 -2.81
N VAL A 18 -1.65 8.37 -2.37
CA VAL A 18 -1.56 9.71 -1.76
C VAL A 18 -2.04 10.80 -2.71
N TYR A 19 -1.68 10.74 -4.00
CA TYR A 19 -2.02 11.79 -4.95
C TYR A 19 -3.41 11.63 -5.59
N LEU A 20 -3.84 10.40 -5.87
CA LEU A 20 -5.07 10.18 -6.63
C LEU A 20 -6.30 9.89 -5.75
N SER A 21 -6.16 9.35 -4.54
CA SER A 21 -7.32 8.95 -3.72
C SER A 21 -8.21 10.14 -3.34
N GLN A 22 -7.65 11.33 -3.17
CA GLN A 22 -8.40 12.56 -2.90
C GLN A 22 -9.28 12.98 -4.08
N ARG A 23 -8.90 12.58 -5.31
CA ARG A 23 -9.50 13.06 -6.56
C ARG A 23 -10.34 12.01 -7.26
N HIS A 24 -10.09 10.74 -7.00
CA HIS A 24 -10.71 9.62 -7.69
C HIS A 24 -10.97 8.46 -6.72
N PRO A 25 -12.12 7.77 -6.81
CA PRO A 25 -12.41 6.63 -5.94
C PRO A 25 -11.61 5.36 -6.29
N ALA A 26 -11.13 5.23 -7.54
CA ALA A 26 -10.48 3.99 -8.01
C ALA A 26 -9.33 3.47 -7.13
N PRO A 27 -8.40 4.28 -6.59
CA PRO A 27 -7.37 3.76 -5.69
C PRO A 27 -7.94 2.99 -4.51
N ARG A 28 -9.03 3.47 -3.89
CA ARG A 28 -9.74 2.75 -2.81
C ARG A 28 -10.38 1.47 -3.30
N GLN A 29 -11.04 1.52 -4.46
CA GLN A 29 -11.70 0.34 -5.05
C GLN A 29 -10.70 -0.76 -5.39
N VAL A 30 -9.52 -0.40 -5.92
CA VAL A 30 -8.43 -1.34 -6.18
C VAL A 30 -7.96 -1.98 -4.87
N LEU A 31 -7.73 -1.19 -3.83
CA LEU A 31 -7.35 -1.74 -2.52
C LEU A 31 -8.42 -2.67 -1.93
N LEU A 32 -9.70 -2.29 -2.02
CA LEU A 32 -10.81 -3.13 -1.55
C LEU A 32 -11.03 -4.40 -2.39
N SER A 33 -10.47 -4.47 -3.59
CA SER A 33 -10.49 -5.70 -4.41
C SER A 33 -9.44 -6.71 -3.96
N LEU A 34 -8.53 -6.34 -3.06
CA LEU A 34 -7.51 -7.24 -2.51
C LEU A 34 -8.17 -8.23 -1.52
N PRO A 35 -7.81 -9.52 -1.60
CA PRO A 35 -8.57 -10.60 -0.96
C PRO A 35 -8.56 -10.59 0.57
N ARG A 36 -7.65 -9.85 1.21
CA ARG A 36 -7.54 -9.78 2.68
C ARG A 36 -7.66 -8.37 3.25
N LEU A 37 -8.11 -7.40 2.46
CA LEU A 37 -8.29 -6.04 2.93
C LEU A 37 -9.78 -5.79 3.25
N ALA A 38 -10.11 -5.63 4.52
CA ALA A 38 -11.44 -5.21 4.91
C ALA A 38 -11.61 -3.69 4.80
N PRO A 39 -12.85 -3.17 4.70
CA PRO A 39 -13.10 -1.73 4.74
C PRO A 39 -12.55 -1.04 6.01
N GLY A 40 -12.49 -1.76 7.13
CA GLY A 40 -11.86 -1.26 8.37
C GLY A 40 -10.37 -1.01 8.22
N ASP A 41 -9.65 -1.97 7.62
CA ASP A 41 -8.20 -1.87 7.38
C ASP A 41 -7.88 -0.70 6.44
N LEU A 42 -8.73 -0.45 5.43
CA LEU A 42 -8.59 0.70 4.55
C LEU A 42 -8.73 2.01 5.32
N ARG A 43 -9.72 2.12 6.23
CA ARG A 43 -9.92 3.33 7.05
C ARG A 43 -8.74 3.58 7.98
N ASP A 44 -8.19 2.54 8.59
CA ASP A 44 -7.02 2.65 9.47
C ASP A 44 -5.77 3.07 8.68
N TYR A 45 -5.60 2.54 7.47
CA TYR A 45 -4.56 2.97 6.54
C TYR A 45 -4.69 4.45 6.16
N GLU A 46 -5.89 4.90 5.79
CA GLU A 46 -6.16 6.31 5.46
C GLU A 46 -5.90 7.24 6.64
N LYS A 47 -6.32 6.82 7.85
CA LYS A 47 -6.05 7.57 9.08
C LYS A 47 -4.55 7.70 9.34
N ALA A 48 -3.79 6.60 9.26
CA ALA A 48 -2.34 6.62 9.46
C ALA A 48 -1.62 7.50 8.42
N LEU A 49 -2.07 7.50 7.16
CA LEU A 49 -1.54 8.39 6.12
C LEU A 49 -1.83 9.87 6.42
N ALA A 50 -3.01 10.19 6.94
CA ALA A 50 -3.37 11.57 7.28
C ALA A 50 -2.52 12.15 8.42
N GLU A 51 -1.92 11.30 9.26
CA GLU A 51 -1.04 11.70 10.36
C GLU A 51 0.38 12.08 9.89
N THR A 52 0.72 11.90 8.61
CA THR A 52 2.07 12.21 8.11
C THR A 52 2.13 12.68 6.64
N CYS A 53 2.89 13.75 6.43
CA CYS A 53 3.28 14.21 5.09
C CYS A 53 4.67 13.72 4.66
N GLU A 54 5.34 12.89 5.49
CA GLU A 54 6.72 12.47 5.21
C GLU A 54 6.74 11.28 4.23
N PRO A 55 7.37 11.41 3.04
CA PRO A 55 7.32 10.38 2.01
C PRO A 55 7.85 9.01 2.45
N LYS A 56 8.87 9.00 3.32
CA LYS A 56 9.43 7.75 3.87
C LYS A 56 8.42 7.02 4.75
N LYS A 57 7.70 7.75 5.62
CA LYS A 57 6.67 7.18 6.49
C LYS A 57 5.46 6.72 5.69
N GLN A 58 5.02 7.48 4.69
CA GLN A 58 3.93 7.09 3.78
C GLN A 58 4.24 5.76 3.05
N LYS A 59 5.48 5.59 2.57
CA LYS A 59 5.94 4.33 1.97
C LYS A 59 5.93 3.19 2.98
N GLN A 60 6.35 3.43 4.22
CA GLN A 60 6.32 2.41 5.28
C GLN A 60 4.89 1.98 5.64
N ILE A 61 3.98 2.93 5.83
CA ILE A 61 2.56 2.67 6.11
C ILE A 61 1.93 1.86 4.96
N THR A 62 2.23 2.24 3.71
CA THR A 62 1.76 1.52 2.51
C THR A 62 2.31 0.10 2.44
N ARG A 63 3.59 -0.11 2.76
CA ARG A 63 4.18 -1.45 2.87
C ARG A 63 3.46 -2.33 3.88
N SER A 64 3.13 -1.79 5.06
CA SER A 64 2.41 -2.53 6.09
C SER A 64 1.02 -2.95 5.60
N MET A 65 0.27 -2.02 4.98
CA MET A 65 -1.06 -2.30 4.44
C MET A 65 -1.01 -3.35 3.31
N LEU A 66 -0.09 -3.22 2.36
CA LEU A 66 0.05 -4.19 1.26
C LEU A 66 0.44 -5.58 1.77
N SER A 67 1.29 -5.66 2.80
CA SER A 67 1.64 -6.95 3.41
C SER A 67 0.43 -7.64 4.05
N LEU A 68 -0.44 -6.86 4.71
CA LEU A 68 -1.70 -7.34 5.27
C LEU A 68 -2.66 -7.80 4.17
N ALA A 69 -2.87 -6.96 3.15
CA ALA A 69 -3.79 -7.21 2.05
C ALA A 69 -3.42 -8.42 1.20
N LEU A 70 -2.12 -8.68 1.01
CA LEU A 70 -1.61 -9.83 0.26
C LEU A 70 -1.42 -11.08 1.15
N GLY A 71 -1.41 -10.93 2.47
CA GLY A 71 -1.20 -12.04 3.41
C GLY A 71 0.19 -12.65 3.33
N ILE A 72 1.15 -11.94 2.74
CA ILE A 72 2.55 -12.33 2.62
C ILE A 72 3.44 -11.17 3.04
N SER A 73 4.60 -11.47 3.61
CA SER A 73 5.63 -10.46 3.75
C SER A 73 6.07 -10.03 2.35
N LEU A 74 6.10 -8.71 2.10
CA LEU A 74 6.60 -8.16 0.84
C LEU A 74 8.08 -8.48 0.56
N GLU A 75 8.80 -9.08 1.52
CA GLU A 75 10.13 -9.67 1.35
C GLU A 75 10.11 -11.07 0.72
N ILE A 76 8.95 -11.74 0.72
CA ILE A 76 8.70 -13.08 0.16
C ILE A 76 8.29 -13.02 -1.32
N ILE A 77 8.03 -11.83 -1.88
CA ILE A 77 7.96 -11.64 -3.34
C ILE A 77 9.38 -11.80 -3.92
N LYS A 78 9.85 -13.05 -3.91
CA LYS A 78 11.16 -13.53 -4.36
C LYS A 78 11.00 -14.63 -5.42
N THR A 79 9.81 -15.19 -5.58
CA THR A 79 9.58 -16.37 -6.40
C THR A 79 8.41 -16.08 -7.34
N TYR A 80 8.57 -16.37 -8.63
CA TYR A 80 7.58 -16.28 -9.71
C TYR A 80 7.47 -14.98 -10.55
N LEU A 81 8.53 -14.16 -10.67
CA LEU A 81 8.74 -13.25 -11.83
C LEU A 81 10.21 -13.09 -12.19
#